data_AF-A0A1W9WQA4-F1
#
_entry.id   AF-A0A1W9WQA4-F1
#
_cell.length_a   1.000
_cell.length_b   1.000
_cell.length_c   1.000
_cell.angle_alpha   90.00
_cell.angle_beta   90.00
_cell.angle_gamma   90.00
#
_symmetry.space_group_name_H-M   'P 1'
#
loop_
_entity.id
_entity.type
_entity.pdbx_description
1 polymer ?
#
loop_
_entity_poly.entity_id
_entity_poly.type
_entity_poly.pdbx_seq_one_letter_code
_entity_poly.pdbx_strand_id
1 'polypeptide(L)'
;MEKRRLFDSGQMVIAFNGQAGMVMSLEMYNRAQKALSEGKRAGRFFAPGCCQHPDYITQVPVLFEDGSYDVMRSMNIKKKPEIPEEKRLLIQGIIQKNELAD
;
A
#
# COMPACT_ATOMS: atom_id res chain seq x y z
N MET A 1 -1.24 -13.37 21.61
CA MET A 1 -2.20 -13.71 20.53
C MET A 1 -1.68 -13.01 19.28
N GLU A 2 -1.04 -13.73 18.37
CA GLU A 2 -0.55 -13.13 17.12
C GLU A 2 -1.75 -12.63 16.31
N LYS A 3 -1.76 -11.34 15.98
CA LYS A 3 -2.79 -10.77 15.10
C LYS A 3 -2.64 -11.42 13.73
N ARG A 4 -3.61 -12.23 13.31
CA ARG A 4 -3.66 -12.79 11.95
C ARG A 4 -3.62 -11.62 10.96
N ARG A 5 -2.60 -11.56 10.10
CA ARG A 5 -2.51 -10.62 8.98
C ARG A 5 -2.59 -11.40 7.69
N LEU A 6 -3.36 -10.88 6.72
CA LEU A 6 -3.37 -11.46 5.38
C LEU A 6 -2.19 -10.92 4.56
N PHE A 7 -1.76 -9.69 4.83
CA PHE A 7 -0.64 -9.03 4.17
C PHE A 7 0.40 -8.52 5.17
N ASP A 8 1.66 -8.65 4.81
CA ASP A 8 2.80 -8.21 5.62
C ASP A 8 3.34 -6.87 5.11
N SER A 9 3.91 -6.05 6.00
CA SER A 9 4.61 -4.83 5.61
C SER A 9 5.80 -5.15 4.70
N GLY A 10 6.02 -4.34 3.68
CA GLY A 10 7.03 -4.59 2.64
C GLY A 10 6.62 -5.64 1.61
N GLN A 11 5.46 -6.30 1.76
CA GLN A 11 5.00 -7.30 0.80
C GLN A 11 4.59 -6.63 -0.52
N MET A 12 5.12 -7.16 -1.62
CA MET A 12 4.79 -6.70 -2.96
C MET A 12 3.43 -7.26 -3.41
N VAL A 13 2.63 -6.38 -4.01
CA VAL A 13 1.28 -6.67 -4.48
C VAL A 13 1.03 -6.11 -5.87
N ILE A 14 0.07 -6.69 -6.58
CA ILE A 14 -0.52 -6.11 -7.79
C ILE A 14 -2.00 -5.82 -7.55
N ALA A 15 -2.42 -4.61 -7.88
CA ALA A 15 -3.84 -4.25 -7.93
C ALA A 15 -4.52 -4.88 -9.15
N PHE A 16 -5.85 -5.02 -9.14
CA PHE A 16 -6.59 -5.65 -10.23
C PHE A 16 -6.38 -4.95 -11.60
N ASN A 17 -5.99 -3.68 -11.62
CA ASN A 17 -5.67 -2.92 -12.83
C ASN A 17 -4.24 -3.17 -13.36
N GLY A 18 -3.47 -4.06 -12.71
CA GLY A 18 -2.10 -4.40 -13.10
C GLY A 18 -1.01 -3.50 -12.52
N GLN A 19 -1.36 -2.44 -11.79
CA GLN A 19 -0.37 -1.58 -11.14
C GLN A 19 0.32 -2.31 -9.99
N ALA A 20 1.63 -2.13 -9.89
CA ALA A 20 2.42 -2.68 -8.80
C ALA A 20 2.40 -1.74 -7.59
N GLY A 21 2.43 -2.34 -6.40
CA GLY A 21 2.54 -1.63 -5.15
C GLY A 21 3.19 -2.45 -4.06
N MET A 22 3.42 -1.81 -2.92
CA MET A 22 4.00 -2.39 -1.72
C MET A 22 3.12 -2.06 -0.52
N VAL A 23 2.87 -3.08 0.30
CA VAL A 23 2.11 -2.93 1.54
C VAL A 23 2.94 -2.12 2.55
N MET A 24 2.38 -1.03 3.06
CA MET A 24 3.07 -0.15 4.01
C MET A 24 2.90 -0.62 5.46
N SER A 25 3.90 -0.36 6.31
CA SER A 25 3.69 -0.40 7.76
C SER A 25 2.71 0.70 8.19
N LEU A 26 2.23 0.65 9.45
CA LEU A 26 1.35 1.70 9.96
C LEU A 26 2.08 3.04 10.06
N GLU A 27 3.37 3.01 10.42
CA GLU A 27 4.21 4.19 10.54
C GLU A 27 4.49 4.82 9.18
N MET A 28 4.95 4.00 8.22
CA MET A 28 5.13 4.40 6.82
C MET A 28 3.84 4.98 6.24
N TYR A 29 2.69 4.35 6.51
CA TYR A 29 1.39 4.88 6.08
C TYR A 29 1.09 6.27 6.67
N ASN A 30 1.29 6.46 7.97
CA ASN A 30 1.08 7.76 8.63
C ASN A 30 2.01 8.86 8.08
N ARG A 31 3.24 8.51 7.68
CA ARG A 31 4.15 9.44 7.00
C ARG A 31 3.69 9.71 5.57
N ALA A 32 3.29 8.68 4.83
CA ALA A 32 2.78 8.78 3.47
C ALA A 32 1.54 9.67 3.37
N GLN A 33 0.63 9.62 4.36
CA GLN A 33 -0.54 10.50 4.41
C GLN A 33 -0.18 11.99 4.45
N LYS A 34 1.00 12.34 4.95
CA LYS A 34 1.49 13.73 5.04
C LYS A 34 2.33 14.15 3.84
N ALA A 35 3.00 13.20 3.19
CA ALA A 35 3.99 13.46 2.15
C ALA A 35 3.48 13.21 0.72
N LEU A 36 2.51 12.31 0.56
CA LEU A 36 2.04 11.83 -0.73
C LEU A 36 0.57 12.13 -0.96
N SER A 37 0.14 12.07 -2.22
CA SER A 37 -1.26 12.19 -2.59
C SER A 37 -1.96 10.82 -2.55
N GLU A 38 -3.25 10.83 -2.17
CA GLU A 38 -4.11 9.65 -2.33
C GLU A 38 -4.50 9.50 -3.80
N GLY A 39 -4.26 8.32 -4.38
CA GLY A 39 -4.47 8.05 -5.80
C GLY A 39 -5.96 7.92 -6.18
N LYS A 40 -6.83 7.67 -5.20
CA LYS A 40 -8.26 7.45 -5.38
C LYS A 40 -8.56 6.30 -6.35
N ARG A 41 -7.79 5.21 -6.25
CA ARG A 41 -7.98 4.04 -7.12
C ARG A 41 -9.35 3.40 -6.97
N ALA A 42 -9.84 2.82 -8.05
CA ALA A 42 -10.94 1.87 -7.98
C ALA A 42 -10.50 0.68 -7.11
N GLY A 43 -11.45 0.04 -6.43
CA GLY A 43 -11.15 -1.05 -5.49
C GLY A 43 -10.50 -0.62 -4.16
N ARG A 44 -10.25 0.68 -3.95
CA ARG A 44 -9.87 1.22 -2.65
C ARG A 44 -10.98 1.02 -1.60
N PHE A 45 -10.58 1.01 -0.35
CA PHE A 45 -11.49 1.07 0.78
C PHE A 45 -12.03 2.49 0.89
N PHE A 46 -13.31 2.65 0.59
CA PHE A 46 -14.05 3.89 0.73
C PHE A 46 -15.25 3.64 1.64
N ALA A 47 -15.24 4.25 2.83
CA ALA A 47 -16.35 4.25 3.76
C ALA A 47 -16.58 5.70 4.22
N PRO A 48 -17.67 6.36 3.78
CA PRO A 48 -17.94 7.76 4.15
C PRO A 48 -18.14 7.87 5.68
N GLY A 49 -17.44 8.82 6.31
CA GLY A 49 -17.53 9.09 7.75
C GLY A 49 -16.75 8.14 8.67
N CYS A 50 -15.96 7.20 8.13
CA CYS A 50 -15.15 6.28 8.94
C CYS A 50 -13.65 6.59 8.80
N CYS A 51 -12.93 6.56 9.93
CA CYS A 51 -11.47 6.64 9.94
C CYS A 51 -10.89 5.37 9.30
N GLN A 52 -9.93 5.52 8.39
CA GLN A 52 -9.21 4.37 7.84
C GLN A 52 -8.36 3.74 8.95
N HIS A 53 -8.63 2.47 9.27
CA HIS A 53 -7.91 1.70 10.28
C HIS A 53 -7.31 0.46 9.61
N PRO A 54 -6.06 0.56 9.10
CA PRO A 54 -5.33 -0.55 8.52
C PRO A 54 -5.33 -1.79 9.44
N ASP A 55 -6.04 -2.83 9.02
CA ASP A 55 -6.11 -4.11 9.73
C ASP A 55 -5.28 -5.20 9.03
N TYR A 56 -4.77 -4.92 7.82
CA TYR A 56 -3.99 -5.84 6.98
C TYR A 56 -4.74 -7.11 6.57
N ILE A 57 -6.08 -7.10 6.68
CA ILE A 57 -6.98 -8.19 6.30
C ILE A 57 -8.01 -7.67 5.31
N THR A 58 -8.67 -6.55 5.61
CA THR A 58 -9.69 -5.91 4.80
C THR A 58 -9.25 -4.54 4.30
N GLN A 59 -8.48 -3.82 5.11
CA GLN A 59 -7.93 -2.49 4.85
C GLN A 59 -6.41 -2.60 4.79
N VAL A 60 -5.86 -2.57 3.58
CA VAL A 60 -4.44 -2.78 3.33
C VAL A 60 -3.85 -1.50 2.74
N PRO A 61 -3.01 -0.75 3.47
CA PRO A 61 -2.38 0.46 2.95
C PRO A 61 -1.29 0.07 1.95
N VAL A 62 -1.39 0.59 0.72
CA VAL A 62 -0.47 0.26 -0.38
C VAL A 62 0.11 1.53 -0.98
N LEU A 63 1.43 1.57 -1.10
CA LEU A 63 2.16 2.55 -1.89
C LEU A 63 2.35 2.00 -3.31
N PHE A 64 2.00 2.78 -4.31
CA PHE A 64 2.09 2.36 -5.71
C PHE A 64 3.29 2.96 -6.43
N GLU A 65 3.66 2.34 -7.55
CA GLU A 65 4.81 2.73 -8.39
C GLU A 65 4.72 4.15 -8.98
N ASP A 66 3.53 4.77 -9.00
CA ASP A 66 3.34 6.15 -9.44
C ASP A 66 3.49 7.20 -8.32
N GLY A 67 3.83 6.77 -7.09
CA GLY A 67 4.07 7.66 -5.95
C GLY A 67 2.82 8.11 -5.20
N SER A 68 1.64 7.60 -5.56
CA SER A 68 0.44 7.78 -4.75
C SER A 68 0.20 6.57 -3.84
N TYR A 69 -0.57 6.80 -2.77
CA TYR A 69 -1.02 5.73 -1.89
C TYR A 69 -2.54 5.55 -1.97
N ASP A 70 -3.01 4.37 -1.61
CA ASP A 70 -4.42 4.12 -1.31
C ASP A 70 -4.52 3.03 -0.23
N VAL A 71 -5.58 3.07 0.58
CA VAL A 71 -5.97 1.92 1.39
C VAL A 71 -6.83 1.01 0.53
N MET A 72 -6.33 -0.18 0.19
CA MET A 72 -6.99 -1.11 -0.72
C MET A 72 -7.82 -2.14 0.03
N ARG A 73 -8.94 -2.58 -0.58
CA ARG A 73 -9.61 -3.80 -0.15
C ARG A 73 -8.76 -5.00 -0.52
N SER A 74 -8.60 -5.96 0.39
CA SER A 74 -7.80 -7.17 0.16
C SER A 74 -8.22 -7.96 -1.09
N MET A 75 -9.51 -8.01 -1.41
CA MET A 75 -10.00 -8.67 -2.63
C MET A 75 -9.54 -8.03 -3.94
N ASN A 76 -9.09 -6.77 -3.90
CA ASN A 76 -8.71 -5.97 -5.07
C ASN A 76 -7.19 -5.87 -5.26
N ILE A 77 -6.42 -6.54 -4.40
CA ILE A 77 -4.95 -6.66 -4.50
C ILE A 77 -4.56 -8.14 -4.37
N LYS A 78 -3.51 -8.55 -5.09
CA LYS A 78 -2.98 -9.91 -5.04
C LYS A 78 -1.53 -9.86 -4.63
N LYS A 79 -1.10 -10.79 -3.77
CA LYS A 79 0.31 -10.99 -3.44
C LYS A 79 1.07 -11.34 -4.72
N LYS A 80 2.14 -10.61 -4.98
CA LYS A 80 3.03 -10.91 -6.11
C LYS A 80 4.46 -10.62 -5.67
N PRO A 81 5.20 -11.60 -5.12
CA PRO A 81 6.58 -11.39 -4.69
C PRO A 81 7.50 -11.10 -5.89
N GLU A 82 7.17 -11.64 -7.06
CA GLU A 82 7.92 -11.51 -8.31
C GLU A 82 7.36 -10.37 -9.18
N ILE A 83 7.52 -9.13 -8.72
CA ILE A 83 7.26 -7.94 -9.55
C ILE A 83 8.56 -7.59 -10.27
N PRO A 84 8.52 -7.14 -11.55
CA PRO A 84 9.69 -6.63 -12.25
C PRO A 84 10.54 -5.69 -11.38
N GLU A 85 11.86 -5.90 -11.40
CA GLU A 85 12.80 -5.19 -10.54
C GLU A 85 12.71 -3.67 -10.70
N GLU A 86 12.53 -3.20 -11.94
CA GLU A 86 12.31 -1.78 -12.25
C GLU A 86 11.19 -1.16 -11.40
N LYS A 87 10.03 -1.83 -11.30
CA LYS A 87 8.89 -1.35 -10.52
C LYS A 87 9.18 -1.34 -9.02
N ARG A 88 9.92 -2.33 -8.54
CA ARG A 88 10.36 -2.41 -7.14
C ARG A 88 11.32 -1.26 -6.81
N LEU A 89 12.27 -0.98 -7.70
CA LEU A 89 13.22 0.13 -7.55
C LEU A 89 12.52 1.49 -7.57
N LEU A 90 11.50 1.68 -8.42
CA LEU A 90 10.69 2.90 -8.42
C LEU A 90 10.02 3.14 -7.06
N ILE A 91 9.37 2.11 -6.51
CA ILE A 91 8.73 2.19 -5.19
C ILE A 91 9.76 2.47 -4.10
N GLN A 92 10.92 1.82 -4.12
CA GLN A 92 12.01 2.09 -3.18
C GLN A 92 12.54 3.52 -3.29
N GLY A 93 12.69 4.04 -4.50
CA GLY A 93 13.09 5.43 -4.72
C GLY A 93 12.11 6.44 -4.15
N ILE A 94 10.79 6.16 -4.26
CA ILE A 94 9.75 6.99 -3.64
C ILE A 94 9.87 6.97 -2.11
N ILE A 95 10.10 5.80 -1.52
CA ILE A 95 10.25 5.65 -0.06
C ILE A 95 11.44 6.46 0.44
N GLN A 96 12.60 6.34 -0.22
CA GLN A 96 13.82 7.05 0.17
C GLN A 96 13.67 8.56 0.00
N LYS A 97 13.13 9.01 -1.13
CA LYS A 97 12.95 10.44 -1.44
C LYS A 97 12.03 11.16 -0.45
N ASN A 98 11.04 10.46 0.10
CA ASN A 98 10.02 11.03 0.98
C ASN A 98 10.22 10.61 2.45
N GLU A 99 11.37 10.03 2.80
CA GLU A 99 11.72 9.63 4.18
C GLU A 99 10.67 8.71 4.83
N LEU A 100 10.09 7.83 4.03
CA LEU A 100 8.99 6.94 4.43
C LEU A 100 9.49 5.63 5.05
N ALA A 101 10.80 5.39 5.06
CA ALA A 101 11.38 4.19 5.66
C ALA A 101 11.09 4.13 7.18
N ASP A 102 10.78 2.93 7.66
CA ASP A 102 10.63 2.65 9.09
C ASP A 102 11.96 2.84 9.84
#